data_AF-A0A671L910-F1
#
_entry.id   AF-A0A671L910-F1
#
_cell.length_a   1.000
_cell.length_b   1.000
_cell.length_c   1.000
_cell.angle_alpha   90.00
_cell.angle_beta   90.00
_cell.angle_gamma   90.00
#
_symmetry.space_group_name_H-M   'P 1'
#
loop_
_entity.id
_entity.type
_entity.pdbx_description
1 polymer ?
#
loop_
_entity_poly.entity_id
_entity_poly.type
_entity_poly.pdbx_seq_one_letter_code
_entity_poly.pdbx_strand_id
1 'polypeptide(L)'
;MAAHLKKRVYEEFSKVSQQVSLEEVPAAAKKLRLTKPSKSAALHIDLCKATSPTDALQYLLHFARKPVEAESVEGVVRILLEHYYKESDNSVRLKIASLLGLLSKTQGFAPDCIVDDAINTLNNESKSLI
;
A
#
# COMPACT_ATOMS: atom_id res chain seq x y z
N MET A 1 -56.68 24.64 33.51
CA MET A 1 -57.16 24.66 32.10
C MET A 1 -55.95 24.89 31.17
N ALA A 2 -56.07 24.58 29.86
CA ALA A 2 -54.98 24.56 28.86
C ALA A 2 -54.30 25.95 28.65
N ALA A 3 -53.14 26.17 27.99
CA ALA A 3 -52.69 25.83 26.62
C ALA A 3 -51.25 26.42 26.38
N HIS A 4 -50.46 26.22 25.31
CA HIS A 4 -50.37 25.24 24.20
C HIS A 4 -48.95 25.32 23.54
N LEU A 5 -48.55 24.24 22.84
CA LEU A 5 -47.70 24.15 21.61
C LEU A 5 -46.59 25.21 21.32
N LYS A 6 -45.32 24.76 21.27
CA LYS A 6 -44.20 25.52 20.65
C LYS A 6 -44.21 25.41 19.12
N LYS A 7 -44.22 26.55 18.42
CA LYS A 7 -44.13 26.66 16.95
C LYS A 7 -42.70 26.45 16.41
N ARG A 8 -42.60 26.10 15.12
CA ARG A 8 -41.39 26.17 14.27
C ARG A 8 -41.23 27.58 13.67
N VAL A 9 -40.29 27.72 12.72
CA VAL A 9 -40.02 28.89 11.84
C VAL A 9 -39.26 30.00 12.61
N TYR A 10 -38.10 30.51 12.18
CA TYR A 10 -37.66 30.86 10.82
C TYR A 10 -36.26 30.36 10.42
N GLU A 11 -36.13 29.97 9.15
CA GLU A 11 -34.89 30.09 8.37
C GLU A 11 -34.78 31.51 7.77
N GLU A 12 -33.63 31.78 7.14
CA GLU A 12 -33.35 32.85 6.17
C GLU A 12 -32.97 34.26 6.66
N PHE A 13 -32.17 34.93 5.80
CA PHE A 13 -31.78 36.34 5.77
C PHE A 13 -30.82 36.85 6.87
N SER A 14 -29.75 37.61 6.59
CA SER A 14 -29.16 38.01 5.29
C SER A 14 -27.67 38.34 5.46
N LYS A 15 -26.96 38.41 4.33
CA LYS A 15 -25.60 38.97 4.19
C LYS A 15 -25.54 40.40 4.75
N VAL A 16 -24.38 40.81 5.28
CA VAL A 16 -23.51 41.84 4.66
C VAL A 16 -22.23 42.00 5.51
N SER A 17 -21.12 42.26 4.82
CA SER A 17 -19.77 42.34 5.36
C SER A 17 -19.57 43.48 6.37
N GLN A 18 -18.72 43.25 7.38
CA GLN A 18 -17.81 44.29 7.84
C GLN A 18 -16.46 43.71 8.27
N GLN A 19 -15.41 44.41 7.83
CA GLN A 19 -14.01 43.99 7.85
C GLN A 19 -13.26 44.94 8.77
N VAL A 20 -12.82 44.47 9.94
CA VAL A 20 -11.82 45.16 10.76
C VAL A 20 -10.81 44.13 11.26
N SER A 21 -9.55 44.38 10.96
CA SER A 21 -8.40 43.55 11.26
C SER A 21 -7.78 43.90 12.62
N LEU A 22 -7.51 42.89 13.46
CA LEU A 22 -6.40 42.91 14.41
C LEU A 22 -6.06 41.48 14.85
N GLU A 23 -4.84 41.06 14.48
CA GLU A 23 -3.89 40.21 15.20
C GLU A 23 -4.40 39.37 16.40
N GLU A 24 -4.48 38.04 16.23
CA GLU A 24 -3.67 37.03 16.95
C GLU A 24 -4.07 35.59 16.54
N VAL A 25 -3.09 34.68 16.52
CA VAL A 25 -3.17 33.28 16.02
C VAL A 25 -2.91 32.35 17.22
N PRO A 26 -3.65 31.24 17.43
CA PRO A 26 -3.87 30.22 16.40
C PRO A 26 -5.28 29.62 16.29
N ALA A 27 -5.82 29.70 15.07
CA ALA A 27 -6.82 28.75 14.58
C ALA A 27 -6.15 27.43 14.14
N ALA A 28 -6.53 26.30 14.75
CA ALA A 28 -6.32 24.97 14.17
C ALA A 28 -7.27 23.94 14.81
N ALA A 29 -8.57 24.03 14.48
CA ALA A 29 -9.50 22.94 14.78
C ALA A 29 -8.96 21.63 14.18
N LYS A 30 -8.70 20.63 15.03
CA LYS A 30 -8.06 19.35 14.68
C LYS A 30 -8.96 18.49 13.78
N LYS A 31 -9.08 18.88 12.50
CA LYS A 31 -9.71 18.06 11.46
C LYS A 31 -8.75 16.96 11.08
N LEU A 32 -8.95 15.77 11.65
CA LEU A 32 -8.38 14.51 11.16
C LEU A 32 -8.85 14.29 9.71
N ARG A 33 -8.09 14.84 8.76
CA ARG A 33 -8.22 14.49 7.35
C ARG A 33 -7.64 13.09 7.21
N LEU A 34 -8.52 12.11 7.01
CA LEU A 34 -8.11 10.79 6.56
C LEU A 34 -7.29 10.97 5.29
N THR A 35 -6.00 10.66 5.36
CA THR A 35 -5.11 10.74 4.21
C THR A 35 -5.58 9.76 3.15
N LYS A 36 -5.32 10.09 1.88
CA LYS A 36 -5.72 9.27 0.72
C LYS A 36 -5.34 7.80 0.96
N PRO A 37 -6.18 6.81 0.60
CA PRO A 37 -5.81 5.41 0.72
C PRO A 37 -4.45 5.20 0.03
N SER A 38 -3.51 4.60 0.76
CA SER A 38 -2.13 4.45 0.27
C SER A 38 -2.14 3.69 -1.05
N LYS A 39 -1.50 4.24 -2.07
CA LYS A 39 -1.36 3.61 -3.41
C LYS A 39 -0.43 2.38 -3.39
N SER A 40 -0.30 1.67 -2.28
CA SER A 40 0.74 0.66 -2.13
C SER A 40 0.48 -0.49 -3.09
N ALA A 41 1.34 -0.65 -4.11
CA ALA A 41 1.23 -1.76 -5.07
C ALA A 41 1.34 -3.14 -4.40
N ALA A 42 1.87 -3.18 -3.18
CA ALA A 42 1.85 -4.33 -2.27
C ALA A 42 0.42 -4.87 -2.04
N LEU A 43 -0.60 -4.00 -2.02
CA LEU A 43 -2.03 -4.37 -1.88
C LEU A 43 -2.61 -5.10 -3.10
N HIS A 44 -1.85 -5.25 -4.19
CA HIS A 44 -2.28 -5.93 -5.42
C HIS A 44 -1.66 -7.32 -5.62
N ILE A 45 -0.89 -7.81 -4.63
CA ILE A 45 -0.29 -9.13 -4.66
C ILE A 45 -1.13 -10.05 -3.76
N ASP A 46 -2.08 -10.75 -4.39
CA ASP A 46 -3.04 -11.65 -3.74
C ASP A 46 -2.44 -12.99 -3.27
N LEU A 47 -1.13 -13.04 -2.98
CA LEU A 47 -0.41 -14.25 -2.54
C LEU A 47 -0.98 -14.88 -1.27
N CYS A 48 -1.63 -14.10 -0.39
CA CYS A 48 -2.32 -14.63 0.79
C CYS A 48 -3.63 -15.37 0.47
N LYS A 49 -4.14 -15.29 -0.77
CA LYS A 49 -5.31 -16.03 -1.26
C LYS A 49 -4.93 -17.31 -2.01
N ALA A 50 -3.65 -17.51 -2.33
CA ALA A 50 -3.20 -18.71 -3.02
C ALA A 50 -3.37 -19.94 -2.12
N THR A 51 -4.16 -20.92 -2.58
CA THR A 51 -4.34 -22.22 -1.92
C THR A 51 -3.52 -23.32 -2.58
N SER A 52 -2.94 -23.05 -3.76
CA SER A 52 -2.00 -23.94 -4.45
C SER A 52 -0.79 -23.17 -5.02
N PRO A 53 0.36 -23.85 -5.26
CA PRO A 53 1.51 -23.25 -5.94
C PRO A 53 1.16 -22.72 -7.34
N THR A 54 0.22 -23.36 -8.03
CA THR A 54 -0.28 -22.91 -9.33
C THR A 54 -0.94 -21.53 -9.23
N ASP A 55 -1.77 -21.30 -8.21
CA ASP A 55 -2.43 -20.00 -7.99
C ASP A 55 -1.40 -18.92 -7.61
N ALA A 56 -0.44 -19.25 -6.74
CA ALA A 56 0.68 -18.38 -6.40
C ALA A 56 1.46 -17.97 -7.65
N LEU A 57 1.82 -18.92 -8.53
CA LEU A 57 2.44 -18.64 -9.82
C LEU A 57 1.58 -17.74 -10.71
N GLN A 58 0.26 -17.95 -10.81
CA GLN A 58 -0.61 -17.08 -11.59
C GLN A 58 -0.63 -15.65 -11.04
N TYR A 59 -0.70 -15.45 -9.73
CA TYR A 59 -0.63 -14.12 -9.12
C TYR A 59 0.73 -13.45 -9.36
N LEU A 60 1.86 -14.18 -9.21
CA LEU A 60 3.20 -13.66 -9.49
C LEU A 60 3.42 -13.32 -10.98
N LEU A 61 2.88 -14.13 -11.90
CA LEU A 61 2.94 -13.89 -13.34
C LEU A 61 2.06 -12.73 -13.78
N HIS A 62 0.90 -12.56 -13.16
CA HIS A 62 0.02 -11.41 -13.39
C HIS A 62 0.62 -10.11 -12.82
N PHE A 63 1.26 -10.18 -11.64
CA PHE A 63 1.99 -9.06 -11.06
C PHE A 63 3.19 -8.65 -11.91
N ALA A 64 3.97 -9.59 -12.45
CA ALA A 64 5.14 -9.34 -13.29
C ALA A 64 4.88 -8.49 -14.56
N ARG A 65 3.60 -8.32 -14.95
CA ARG A 65 3.17 -7.52 -16.11
C ARG A 65 2.77 -6.09 -15.75
N LYS A 66 2.77 -5.73 -14.46
CA LYS A 66 2.38 -4.41 -13.95
C LYS A 66 3.64 -3.58 -13.65
N PRO A 67 3.68 -2.29 -14.02
CA PRO A 67 4.73 -1.40 -13.54
C PRO A 67 4.58 -1.21 -12.03
N VAL A 68 5.71 -0.99 -11.35
CA VAL A 68 5.79 -0.77 -9.90
C VAL A 68 6.38 0.63 -9.68
N GLU A 69 5.66 1.48 -8.96
CA GLU A 69 6.14 2.80 -8.52
C GLU A 69 7.21 2.59 -7.40
N ALA A 70 8.25 3.43 -7.33
CA ALA A 70 9.48 3.16 -6.55
C ALA A 70 9.26 3.08 -5.03
N GLU A 71 8.43 3.98 -4.51
CA GLU A 71 7.94 4.03 -3.13
C GLU A 71 7.07 2.81 -2.71
N SER A 72 6.67 1.96 -3.67
CA SER A 72 5.92 0.73 -3.44
C SER A 72 6.80 -0.52 -3.46
N VAL A 73 8.04 -0.44 -3.99
CA VAL A 73 8.94 -1.59 -4.17
C VAL A 73 9.25 -2.28 -2.84
N GLU A 74 9.60 -1.52 -1.79
CA GLU A 74 9.94 -2.10 -0.49
C GLU A 74 8.78 -2.92 0.11
N GLY A 75 7.55 -2.40 0.00
CA GLY A 75 6.35 -3.11 0.44
C GLY A 75 6.06 -4.38 -0.37
N VAL A 76 6.31 -4.34 -1.69
CA VAL A 76 6.21 -5.51 -2.57
C VAL A 76 7.26 -6.57 -2.20
N VAL A 77 8.52 -6.18 -2.02
CA VAL A 77 9.62 -7.08 -1.66
C VAL A 77 9.31 -7.79 -0.33
N ARG A 78 8.81 -7.05 0.66
CA ARG A 78 8.43 -7.62 1.96
C ARG A 78 7.37 -8.72 1.84
N ILE A 79 6.33 -8.52 1.01
CA ILE A 79 5.30 -9.55 0.75
C ILE A 79 5.87 -10.75 0.00
N LEU A 80 6.74 -10.50 -1.00
CA LEU A 80 7.40 -11.56 -1.76
C LEU A 80 8.26 -12.44 -0.86
N LEU A 81 9.07 -11.84 0.02
CA LEU A 81 9.91 -12.57 0.97
C LEU A 81 9.09 -13.31 2.04
N GLU A 82 8.02 -12.70 2.56
CA GLU A 82 7.11 -13.38 3.50
C GLU A 82 6.46 -14.62 2.88
N HIS A 83 6.16 -14.59 1.57
CA HIS A 83 5.70 -15.77 0.84
C HIS A 83 6.83 -16.78 0.57
N TYR A 84 8.01 -16.30 0.17
CA TYR A 84 9.18 -17.14 -0.09
C TYR A 84 9.55 -18.04 1.10
N TYR A 85 9.62 -17.47 2.31
CA TYR A 85 10.05 -18.21 3.52
C TYR A 85 9.07 -19.31 3.97
N LYS A 86 7.82 -19.33 3.48
CA LYS A 86 6.81 -20.36 3.79
C LYS A 86 6.48 -21.26 2.58
N GLU A 87 7.08 -21.01 1.42
CA GLU A 87 6.79 -21.75 0.19
C GLU A 87 7.71 -22.96 0.02
N SER A 88 7.10 -24.09 -0.34
CA SER A 88 7.76 -25.36 -0.62
C SER A 88 8.05 -25.58 -2.10
N ASP A 89 7.26 -24.99 -3.01
CA ASP A 89 7.44 -25.16 -4.46
C ASP A 89 8.61 -24.33 -5.02
N ASN A 90 9.59 -25.02 -5.62
CA ASN A 90 10.76 -24.39 -6.22
C ASN A 90 10.40 -23.43 -7.38
N SER A 91 9.31 -23.67 -8.12
CA SER A 91 8.92 -22.82 -9.25
C SER A 91 8.38 -21.48 -8.76
N VAL A 92 7.55 -21.49 -7.70
CA VAL A 92 7.09 -20.27 -7.01
C VAL A 92 8.29 -19.53 -6.41
N ARG A 93 9.18 -20.24 -5.70
CA ARG A 93 10.37 -19.66 -5.08
C ARG A 93 11.33 -19.01 -6.10
N LEU A 94 11.65 -19.68 -7.19
CA LEU A 94 12.41 -19.12 -8.32
C LEU A 94 11.69 -17.92 -8.98
N LYS A 95 10.36 -17.97 -9.08
CA LYS A 95 9.59 -16.84 -9.64
C LYS A 95 9.64 -15.61 -8.73
N ILE A 96 9.67 -15.80 -7.41
CA ILE A 96 9.90 -14.72 -6.44
C ILE A 96 11.32 -14.15 -6.60
N ALA A 97 12.36 -14.99 -6.64
CA ALA A 97 13.74 -14.54 -6.85
C ALA A 97 13.89 -13.69 -8.13
N SER A 98 13.26 -14.13 -9.22
CA SER A 98 13.20 -13.39 -10.49
C SER A 98 12.52 -12.02 -10.36
N LEU A 99 11.48 -11.91 -9.53
CA LEU A 99 10.80 -10.64 -9.27
C LEU A 99 11.64 -9.69 -8.40
N LEU A 100 12.34 -10.19 -7.39
CA LEU A 100 13.29 -9.38 -6.61
C LEU A 100 14.36 -8.74 -7.52
N GLY A 101 14.94 -9.53 -8.43
CA GLY A 101 15.90 -9.04 -9.43
C GLY A 101 15.32 -8.12 -10.52
N LEU A 102 14.00 -8.12 -10.73
CA LEU A 102 13.31 -7.14 -11.59
C LEU A 102 13.08 -5.82 -10.83
N LEU A 103 12.64 -5.92 -9.58
CA LEU A 103 12.32 -4.79 -8.70
C LEU A 103 13.55 -3.95 -8.35
N SER A 104 14.73 -4.57 -8.24
CA SER A 104 16.01 -3.87 -8.04
C SER A 104 16.36 -2.89 -9.17
N LYS A 105 15.71 -3.00 -10.33
CA LYS A 105 15.89 -2.12 -11.51
C LYS A 105 14.84 -1.00 -11.60
N THR A 106 13.95 -0.87 -10.61
CA THR A 106 12.94 0.18 -10.58
C THR A 106 13.61 1.56 -10.48
N GLN A 107 13.27 2.48 -11.38
CA GLN A 107 13.86 3.81 -11.40
C GLN A 107 13.55 4.58 -10.10
N GLY A 108 14.58 5.07 -9.42
CA GLY A 108 14.44 5.80 -8.15
C GLY A 108 14.34 4.92 -6.90
N PHE A 109 14.42 3.60 -7.06
CA PHE A 109 14.60 2.67 -5.95
C PHE A 109 16.10 2.40 -5.71
N ALA A 110 16.53 2.34 -4.45
CA ALA A 110 17.90 2.00 -4.07
C ALA A 110 17.98 0.47 -3.83
N PRO A 111 18.71 -0.30 -4.66
CA PRO A 111 18.68 -1.77 -4.58
C PRO A 111 19.38 -2.32 -3.34
N ASP A 112 20.31 -1.57 -2.73
CA ASP A 112 21.17 -1.99 -1.62
C ASP A 112 20.38 -2.60 -0.44
N CYS A 113 19.15 -2.13 -0.19
CA CYS A 113 18.31 -2.64 0.89
C CYS A 113 17.66 -4.01 0.62
N ILE A 114 17.83 -4.59 -0.58
CA ILE A 114 17.26 -5.90 -0.97
C ILE A 114 18.28 -6.85 -1.62
N VAL A 115 19.54 -6.42 -1.80
CA VAL A 115 20.58 -7.23 -2.45
C VAL A 115 20.87 -8.51 -1.65
N ASP A 116 21.03 -8.41 -0.33
CA ASP A 116 21.30 -9.57 0.53
C ASP A 116 20.14 -10.56 0.54
N ASP A 117 18.89 -10.07 0.57
CA ASP A 117 17.70 -10.91 0.46
C ASP A 117 17.66 -11.66 -0.89
N ALA A 118 17.95 -10.98 -2.00
CA ALA A 118 18.01 -11.61 -3.32
C ALA A 118 19.13 -12.67 -3.40
N ILE A 119 20.31 -12.40 -2.83
CA ILE A 119 21.44 -13.36 -2.75
C ILE A 119 21.04 -14.58 -1.91
N ASN A 120 20.43 -14.37 -0.74
CA ASN A 120 19.97 -15.46 0.14
C ASN A 120 18.92 -16.34 -0.54
N THR A 121 17.97 -15.71 -1.23
CA THR A 121 16.92 -16.38 -2.03
C THR A 121 17.55 -17.28 -3.09
N LEU A 122 18.51 -16.77 -3.88
CA LEU A 122 19.17 -17.53 -4.95
C LEU A 122 20.07 -18.67 -4.44
N ASN A 123 20.76 -18.45 -3.32
CA ASN A 123 21.62 -19.46 -2.69
C ASN A 123 20.82 -20.65 -2.14
N ASN A 124 19.60 -20.41 -1.63
CA ASN A 124 18.73 -21.48 -1.15
C ASN A 124 18.17 -22.34 -2.30
N GLU A 125 17.76 -21.72 -3.42
CA GLU A 125 17.34 -22.49 -4.60
C GLU A 125 18.50 -23.33 -5.17
N SER A 126 19.72 -22.78 -5.17
CA SER A 126 20.93 -23.50 -5.62
C SER A 126 21.22 -24.76 -4.81
N LYS A 127 20.92 -24.75 -3.50
CA LYS A 127 21.03 -25.94 -2.62
C LYS A 127 19.87 -26.92 -2.79
N SER A 128 18.72 -26.48 -3.30
CA SER A 128 17.55 -27.32 -3.53
C SER A 128 17.61 -28.12 -4.85
N LEU A 129 18.60 -27.83 -5.69
CA LEU A 129 18.80 -28.41 -7.04
C LEU A 129 19.97 -29.41 -7.13
N ILE A 130 20.65 -29.68 -6.01
CA ILE A 130 21.85 -30.53 -5.89
C ILE A 130 21.58 -31.66 -4.88
#